data_AF-A0A962WFQ1-F1
#
_entry.id   AF-A0A962WFQ1-F1
#
_cell.length_a   1.000
_cell.length_b   1.000
_cell.length_c   1.000
_cell.angle_alpha   90.00
_cell.angle_beta   90.00
_cell.angle_gamma   90.00
#
_symmetry.space_group_name_H-M   'P 1'
#
loop_
_entity.id
_entity.type
_entity.pdbx_description
1 polymer ?
#
loop_
_entity_poly.entity_id
_entity_poly.type
_entity_poly.pdbx_seq_one_letter_code
_entity_poly.pdbx_strand_id
1 'polypeptide(L)' 'MNEPLMGVMLDRASLDTGDLDLAALQGVANWTFHDATAPDEIAARIAKADVVITNKVVLD' A
#
# COMPACT_ATOMS: atom_id res chain seq x y z
N MET A 1 2.21 24.61 -4.22
CA MET A 1 2.04 23.28 -4.84
C MET A 1 1.68 22.33 -3.72
N ASN A 2 0.59 21.57 -3.83
CA ASN A 2 0.32 20.51 -2.86
C ASN A 2 1.35 19.40 -3.08
N GLU A 3 1.93 18.88 -2.00
CA GLU A 3 2.79 17.70 -2.08
C GLU A 3 1.95 16.50 -2.53
N PRO A 4 2.51 15.57 -3.33
CA PRO A 4 1.81 14.35 -3.71
C PRO A 4 1.56 13.48 -2.47
N LEU A 5 0.37 12.88 -2.38
CA LEU A 5 0.05 11.92 -1.33
C LEU A 5 1.02 10.72 -1.37
N MET A 6 1.39 10.19 -0.21
CA MET A 6 2.19 8.98 -0.08
C MET A 6 1.27 7.79 0.21
N GLY A 7 1.33 6.76 -0.65
CA GLY A 7 0.50 5.57 -0.54
C GLY A 7 1.31 4.31 -0.24
N VAL A 8 0.78 3.39 0.57
CA VAL A 8 1.37 2.07 0.81
C VAL A 8 0.33 0.97 0.69
N MET A 9 0.68 -0.14 0.03
CA MET A 9 -0.10 -1.37 0.01
C MET A 9 0.66 -2.49 0.71
N LEU A 10 0.03 -3.12 1.70
CA LEU A 10 0.74 -4.03 2.63
C LEU A 10 0.75 -5.51 2.19
N ASP A 11 -0.16 -5.94 1.32
CA ASP A 11 -0.38 -7.35 0.99
C ASP A 11 -0.86 -7.57 -0.44
N ARG A 12 -0.18 -6.96 -1.41
CA ARG A 12 -0.53 -7.02 -2.83
C ARG A 12 -0.70 -8.43 -3.35
N ALA A 13 0.16 -9.37 -2.97
CA ALA A 13 0.09 -10.74 -3.48
C ALA A 13 -1.16 -11.50 -3.00
N SER A 14 -1.84 -11.01 -1.95
CA SER A 14 -3.14 -11.56 -1.54
C SER A 14 -4.31 -11.10 -2.41
N LEU A 15 -4.10 -10.07 -3.24
CA LEU A 15 -5.12 -9.41 -4.05
C LEU A 15 -4.87 -9.61 -5.55
N ASP A 16 -3.62 -9.52 -6.01
CA ASP A 16 -3.24 -9.49 -7.42
C ASP A 16 -2.57 -10.81 -7.85
N THR A 17 -3.21 -11.53 -8.78
CA THR A 17 -2.64 -12.73 -9.40
C THR A 17 -1.97 -12.46 -10.76
N GLY A 18 -1.73 -11.19 -11.08
CA GLY A 18 -1.16 -10.72 -12.34
C GLY A 18 -2.19 -10.19 -13.34
N ASP A 19 -3.44 -10.01 -12.89
CA ASP A 19 -4.60 -9.63 -13.68
C ASP A 19 -5.18 -8.26 -13.31
N LEU A 20 -4.75 -7.66 -12.19
CA LEU A 20 -5.27 -6.37 -11.75
C LEU A 20 -4.56 -5.19 -12.42
N ASP A 21 -5.35 -4.27 -12.96
CA ASP A 21 -4.88 -2.98 -13.43
C ASP A 21 -4.84 -1.95 -12.29
N LEU A 22 -3.62 -1.52 -11.92
CA LEU A 22 -3.38 -0.54 -10.86
C LEU A 22 -3.11 0.88 -11.41
N ALA A 23 -3.31 1.12 -12.71
CA ALA A 23 -3.04 2.42 -13.33
C ALA A 23 -3.86 3.55 -12.69
N ALA A 24 -5.12 3.29 -12.36
CA ALA A 24 -5.97 4.25 -11.68
C ALA A 24 -5.44 4.63 -10.28
N LEU A 25 -4.88 3.67 -9.54
CA LEU A 25 -4.24 3.94 -8.26
C LEU A 25 -3.02 4.84 -8.43
N GLN A 26 -2.16 4.56 -9.41
CA GLN A 26 -0.93 5.35 -9.65
C GLN A 26 -1.18 6.85 -9.87
N GLY A 27 -2.40 7.24 -10.28
CA GLY A 27 -2.79 8.65 -10.42
C GLY A 27 -3.19 9.37 -9.13
N VAL A 28 -3.35 8.64 -8.02
CA VAL A 28 -3.87 9.18 -6.74
C VAL A 28 -2.75 9.55 -5.77
N ALA A 29 -1.70 8.76 -5.71
CA ALA A 29 -0.60 8.90 -4.74
C ALA A 29 0.69 8.31 -5.30
N ASN A 30 1.81 8.63 -4.66
CA ASN A 30 3.08 7.97 -4.86
C ASN A 30 3.10 6.66 -4.06
N TRP A 31 2.93 5.52 -4.75
CA TRP A 31 2.70 4.24 -4.10
C TRP A 31 3.97 3.43 -3.85
N THR A 32 4.02 2.79 -2.68
CA THR A 32 4.91 1.66 -2.40
C THR A 32 4.07 0.39 -2.23
N PHE A 33 4.38 -0.66 -2.98
CA PHE A 33 3.68 -1.94 -2.91
C PHE A 33 4.54 -2.99 -2.22
N HIS A 34 3.96 -3.70 -1.27
CA HIS A 34 4.54 -4.88 -0.64
C HIS A 34 3.67 -6.10 -0.94
N ASP A 35 4.31 -7.22 -1.29
CA ASP A 35 3.59 -8.47 -1.57
C ASP A 35 2.96 -9.05 -0.29
N ALA A 36 3.68 -8.94 0.82
CA ALA A 36 3.23 -9.31 2.16
C ALA A 36 3.93 -8.43 3.21
N THR A 37 3.28 -8.24 4.36
CA THR A 37 3.79 -7.48 5.50
C THR A 37 3.62 -8.30 6.77
N ALA A 38 4.72 -8.52 7.51
CA ALA A 38 4.67 -9.12 8.84
C ALA A 38 4.23 -8.09 9.89
N PRO A 39 3.63 -8.51 11.02
CA PRO A 39 3.11 -7.58 12.03
C PRO A 39 4.13 -6.55 12.54
N ASP A 40 5.39 -6.95 12.70
CA ASP A 40 6.49 -6.09 13.17
C ASP A 40 6.97 -5.07 12.12
N GLU A 41 6.60 -5.24 10.86
CA GLU A 41 6.97 -4.33 9.77
C GLU A 41 5.93 -3.22 9.53
N ILE A 42 4.70 -3.40 10.01
CA ILE A 42 3.55 -2.52 9.72
C ILE A 42 3.86 -1.08 10.08
N ALA A 43 4.28 -0.83 11.33
CA ALA A 43 4.53 0.51 11.84
C ALA A 43 5.56 1.26 10.99
N ALA A 44 6.64 0.59 10.57
CA ALA A 44 7.66 1.19 9.73
C ALA A 44 7.15 1.50 8.31
N ARG A 45 6.35 0.59 7.73
CA ARG A 45 5.83 0.73 6.35
C ARG A 45 4.74 1.79 6.22
N ILE A 46 3.94 2.03 7.27
CA ILE A 46 2.88 3.06 7.26
C ILE A 46 3.35 4.41 7.81
N ALA A 47 4.56 4.51 8.39
CA ALA A 47 5.03 5.68 9.14
C ALA A 47 4.96 7.02 8.38
N LYS A 48 5.02 6.99 7.05
CA LYS A 48 4.97 8.18 6.18
C LYS A 48 3.84 8.12 5.15
N ALA A 49 2.91 7.18 5.31
CA ALA A 49 1.82 7.00 4.38
C ALA A 49 0.65 7.90 4.77
N ASP A 50 0.15 8.66 3.80
CA ASP A 50 -1.14 9.35 3.90
C ASP A 50 -2.30 8.38 3.63
N VAL A 51 -2.03 7.35 2.81
CA VAL A 51 -3.02 6.34 2.42
C VAL A 51 -2.44 4.94 2.61
N VAL A 52 -3.16 4.08 3.34
CA VAL A 52 -2.81 2.68 3.58
C VAL A 52 -3.87 1.78 2.94
N ILE A 53 -3.44 0.80 2.14
CA ILE A 53 -4.28 -0.25 1.58
C ILE A 53 -3.84 -1.60 2.13
N THR A 54 -4.81 -2.37 2.61
CA THR A 54 -4.61 -3.75 3.04
C THR A 54 -5.86 -4.60 2.80
N ASN A 55 -5.66 -5.89 2.50
CA ASN A 55 -6.71 -6.89 2.33
C ASN A 55 -6.80 -7.87 3.52
N LYS A 56 -5.66 -8.27 4.09
CA LYS A 56 -5.47 -9.33 5.09
C LYS A 56 -4.52 -8.96 6.23
N VAL A 57 -3.67 -7.94 6.07
CA VAL A 57 -2.82 -7.42 7.15
C VAL A 57 -3.71 -6.70 8.17
N VAL A 58 -3.66 -7.15 9.42
CA VAL A 58 -4.42 -6.55 10.52
C VAL A 58 -3.65 -5.33 11.04
N LEU A 59 -4.32 -4.18 11.09
CA LEU A 59 -3.82 -2.98 11.77
C LEU A 59 -4.43 -2.96 13.18
N ASP A 60 -3.58 -2.91 14.21
CA ASP A 60 -3.96 -2.81 15.65
C ASP A 60 -3.49 -1.45 16.20
#